data_AF-A0AAW5QUC6-F1
#
_entry.id   AF-A0AAW5QUC6-F1
#
_cell.length_a   1.000
_cell.length_b   1.000
_cell.length_c   1.000
_cell.angle_alpha   90.00
_cell.angle_beta   90.00
_cell.angle_gamma   90.00
#
_symmetry.space_group_name_H-M   'P 1'
#
loop_
_entity.id
_entity.type
_entity.pdbx_description
1 polymer ?
#
loop_
_entity_poly.entity_id
_entity_poly.type
_entity_poly.pdbx_seq_one_letter_code
_entity_poly.pdbx_strand_id
1 'polypeptide(L)'
;MKRRWARAAVVAVALVATSCGGSNTPESELSITDPPQINRWITVGGIEVPIGTTDGPSNGEWEPFAGFSHTPQGAALAAITQSVQLATASDRTWPQILAGVAAPGDGRDLYAAHRGLVEISGTDPEMVPTIVGYTIDDYSDTAATVGVVQRFSDDSLASSTTQVVWVDDDWRLNLPSDETAAAITALDGLPSELVDLEETRK
;
A
#
# COMPACT_ATOMS: atom_id res chain seq x y z
N MET A 1 67.54 -61.74 15.62
CA MET A 1 67.64 -62.21 14.23
C MET A 1 66.56 -61.55 13.38
N LYS A 2 66.94 -61.09 12.18
CA LYS A 2 66.11 -60.78 10.99
C LYS A 2 65.23 -59.51 10.98
N ARG A 3 65.89 -58.46 10.47
CA ARG A 3 65.44 -57.38 9.57
C ARG A 3 64.12 -57.65 8.80
N ARG A 4 63.34 -56.58 8.56
CA ARG A 4 63.13 -56.00 7.21
C ARG A 4 62.43 -54.64 7.27
N TRP A 5 62.99 -53.69 6.54
CA TRP A 5 62.49 -52.33 6.35
C TRP A 5 61.60 -52.31 5.09
N ALA A 6 60.54 -51.50 5.11
CA ALA A 6 59.94 -50.94 3.91
C ALA A 6 59.45 -49.53 4.23
N ARG A 7 60.00 -48.55 3.50
CA ARG A 7 59.59 -47.15 3.48
C ARG A 7 58.54 -46.97 2.38
N ALA A 8 57.44 -46.27 2.67
CA ALA A 8 56.56 -45.59 1.73
C ALA A 8 55.47 -44.88 2.54
N ALA A 9 54.87 -43.76 2.18
CA ALA A 9 55.22 -42.58 1.41
C ALA A 9 54.16 -41.53 1.86
N VAL A 10 54.56 -40.28 1.93
CA VAL A 10 53.78 -39.15 2.46
C VAL A 10 52.59 -38.83 1.57
N VAL A 11 51.41 -38.58 2.15
CA VAL A 11 50.46 -37.58 1.67
C VAL A 11 49.94 -36.81 2.89
N ALA A 12 50.46 -35.61 3.08
CA ALA A 12 49.90 -34.63 4.01
C ALA A 12 48.82 -33.84 3.26
N VAL A 13 47.58 -33.94 3.72
CA VAL A 13 46.50 -33.06 3.26
C VAL A 13 46.52 -31.83 4.17
N ALA A 14 47.00 -30.71 3.63
CA ALA A 14 46.90 -29.42 4.29
C ALA A 14 45.47 -28.87 4.05
N LEU A 15 44.67 -28.80 5.11
CA LEU A 15 43.40 -28.07 5.11
C LEU A 15 43.70 -26.59 5.33
N VAL A 16 43.60 -25.80 4.26
CA VAL A 16 43.50 -24.34 4.35
C VAL A 16 42.03 -24.00 4.11
N ALA A 17 41.27 -23.81 5.19
CA ALA A 17 39.92 -23.27 5.11
C ALA A 17 40.02 -21.74 5.12
N THR A 18 40.18 -21.15 3.93
CA THR A 18 39.99 -19.72 3.70
C THR A 18 38.47 -19.49 3.65
N SER A 19 37.85 -19.17 4.79
CA SER A 19 36.46 -18.70 4.81
C SER A 19 36.47 -17.19 4.55
N CYS A 20 36.10 -16.81 3.33
CA CYS A 20 35.94 -15.44 2.90
C CYS A 20 34.82 -14.77 3.72
N GLY A 21 35.09 -13.58 4.24
CA GLY A 21 34.12 -12.74 4.90
C GLY A 21 32.94 -12.47 3.97
N GLY A 22 31.75 -12.87 4.42
CA GLY A 22 30.50 -12.45 3.83
C GLY A 22 30.39 -10.95 3.97
N SER A 23 30.44 -10.25 2.84
CA SER A 23 29.95 -8.88 2.75
C SER A 23 28.46 -8.93 3.08
N ASN A 24 28.10 -8.47 4.28
CA ASN A 24 26.74 -8.04 4.58
C ASN A 24 26.44 -6.87 3.63
N THR A 25 25.83 -7.16 2.48
CA THR A 25 25.11 -6.16 1.72
C THR A 25 24.04 -5.64 2.67
N PRO A 26 24.03 -4.34 3.03
CA PRO A 26 22.88 -3.79 3.72
C PRO A 26 21.71 -3.94 2.76
N GLU A 27 20.75 -4.79 3.14
CA GLU A 27 19.42 -4.78 2.58
C GLU A 27 18.94 -3.33 2.73
N SER A 28 18.66 -2.67 1.61
CA SER A 28 18.21 -1.28 1.63
C SER A 28 16.87 -1.30 2.36
N GLU A 29 16.85 -0.88 3.63
CA GLU A 29 15.61 -0.76 4.39
C GLU A 29 14.65 0.12 3.58
N LEU A 30 13.52 -0.45 3.18
CA LEU A 30 12.49 0.28 2.44
C LEU A 30 11.94 1.37 3.39
N SER A 31 12.08 2.64 3.00
CA SER A 31 11.54 3.74 3.80
C SER A 31 10.03 3.81 3.61
N ILE A 32 9.30 3.67 4.71
CA ILE A 32 7.83 3.81 4.76
C ILE A 32 7.40 5.28 4.97
N THR A 33 8.34 6.16 5.30
CA THR A 33 8.08 7.60 5.56
C THR A 33 8.56 8.52 4.45
N ASP A 34 9.29 7.99 3.44
CA ASP A 34 9.70 8.80 2.29
C ASP A 34 8.49 9.07 1.38
N PRO A 35 8.26 10.34 0.97
CA PRO A 35 7.09 10.67 0.16
C PRO A 35 7.23 10.19 -1.30
N PRO A 36 6.13 9.76 -1.94
CA PRO A 36 6.10 9.49 -3.37
C PRO A 36 6.32 10.77 -4.17
N GLN A 37 6.85 10.62 -5.39
CA GLN A 37 6.92 11.73 -6.33
C GLN A 37 5.56 11.93 -7.01
N ILE A 38 4.78 12.91 -6.56
CA ILE A 38 3.47 13.22 -7.13
C ILE A 38 3.63 14.02 -8.43
N ASN A 39 2.99 13.53 -9.49
CA ASN A 39 2.98 14.19 -10.80
C ASN A 39 1.84 15.22 -10.90
N ARG A 40 0.65 14.85 -10.45
CA ARG A 40 -0.55 15.71 -10.46
C ARG A 40 -1.59 15.22 -9.46
N TRP A 41 -2.58 16.07 -9.21
CA TRP A 41 -3.79 15.72 -8.48
C TRP A 41 -4.99 15.72 -9.43
N ILE A 42 -5.93 14.82 -9.21
CA ILE A 42 -7.18 14.74 -9.99
C ILE A 42 -8.38 14.62 -9.07
N THR A 43 -9.55 15.07 -9.54
CA THR A 43 -10.80 14.97 -8.78
C THR A 43 -11.53 13.67 -9.09
N VAL A 44 -11.80 12.87 -8.06
CA VAL A 44 -12.56 11.62 -8.12
C VAL A 44 -13.75 11.76 -7.18
N GLY A 45 -14.96 11.84 -7.73
CA GLY A 45 -16.18 11.94 -6.92
C GLY A 45 -16.24 13.16 -6.00
N GLY A 46 -15.57 14.25 -6.40
CA GLY A 46 -15.45 15.49 -5.61
C GLY A 46 -14.20 15.57 -4.74
N ILE A 47 -13.50 14.45 -4.50
CA ILE A 47 -12.30 14.40 -3.67
C ILE A 47 -11.05 14.44 -4.55
N GLU A 48 -10.08 15.27 -4.21
CA GLU A 48 -8.77 15.27 -4.89
C GLU A 48 -7.90 14.11 -4.41
N VAL A 49 -7.33 13.36 -5.36
CA VAL A 49 -6.40 12.25 -5.09
C VAL A 49 -5.07 12.43 -5.82
N PRO A 50 -3.95 11.99 -5.23
CA PRO A 50 -2.63 12.12 -5.83
C PRO A 50 -2.39 11.07 -6.91
N ILE A 51 -1.73 11.47 -8.00
CA ILE A 51 -1.24 10.58 -9.06
C ILE A 51 0.28 10.61 -9.08
N GLY A 52 0.90 9.48 -8.79
CA GLY A 52 2.35 9.31 -8.74
C GLY A 52 3.01 9.40 -10.12
N THR A 53 4.28 9.79 -10.12
CA THR A 53 5.15 9.79 -11.31
C THR A 53 5.65 8.38 -11.61
N THR A 54 6.00 7.63 -10.55
CA THR A 54 6.59 6.29 -10.60
C THR A 54 5.75 5.25 -9.86
N ASP A 55 5.10 5.65 -8.77
CA ASP A 55 4.43 4.73 -7.85
C ASP A 55 2.95 4.45 -8.20
N GLY A 56 2.49 5.01 -9.32
CA GLY A 56 1.15 4.82 -9.84
C GLY A 56 0.10 5.78 -9.26
N PRO A 57 -1.17 5.61 -9.64
CA PRO A 57 -1.64 4.69 -10.67
C PRO A 57 -1.08 5.08 -12.04
N SER A 58 -0.73 4.09 -12.87
CA SER A 58 -0.16 4.30 -14.20
C SER A 58 -1.17 4.11 -15.34
N ASN A 59 -2.34 3.56 -15.04
CA ASN A 59 -3.44 3.46 -15.98
C ASN A 59 -4.25 4.76 -16.08
N GLY A 60 -5.28 4.75 -16.94
CA GLY A 60 -6.07 5.96 -17.22
C GLY A 60 -7.05 6.33 -16.10
N GLU A 61 -7.39 7.61 -16.01
CA GLU A 61 -8.27 8.18 -14.97
C GLU A 61 -9.73 7.66 -14.99
N TRP A 62 -10.12 7.00 -16.09
CA TRP A 62 -11.46 6.46 -16.30
C TRP A 62 -11.57 4.94 -16.08
N GLU A 63 -10.47 4.32 -15.68
CA GLU A 63 -10.38 2.90 -15.35
C GLU A 63 -10.31 2.74 -13.82
N PRO A 64 -10.68 1.56 -13.26
CA PRO A 64 -10.31 1.24 -11.89
C PRO A 64 -8.82 1.47 -11.70
N PHE A 65 -8.39 2.26 -10.72
CA PHE A 65 -6.97 2.63 -10.58
C PHE A 65 -6.11 1.39 -10.35
N ALA A 66 -5.04 1.29 -11.15
CA ALA A 66 -4.15 0.14 -11.22
C ALA A 66 -2.75 0.55 -11.67
N GLY A 67 -1.83 -0.42 -11.63
CA GLY A 67 -0.44 -0.26 -12.03
C GLY A 67 0.34 0.56 -11.00
N PHE A 68 0.22 0.18 -9.74
CA PHE A 68 1.02 0.70 -8.64
C PHE A 68 2.37 -0.02 -8.57
N SER A 69 3.41 0.68 -8.14
CA SER A 69 4.71 0.05 -7.92
C SER A 69 4.65 -0.91 -6.73
N HIS A 70 5.48 -1.96 -6.75
CA HIS A 70 5.60 -2.89 -5.63
C HIS A 70 6.48 -2.32 -4.50
N THR A 71 6.06 -1.16 -3.94
CA THR A 71 6.77 -0.40 -2.91
C THR A 71 5.79 0.08 -1.82
N PRO A 72 6.27 0.56 -0.66
CA PRO A 72 5.43 1.21 0.34
C PRO A 72 4.67 2.42 -0.21
N GLN A 73 5.32 3.21 -1.08
CA GLN A 73 4.74 4.37 -1.74
C GLN A 73 3.61 3.97 -2.69
N GLY A 74 3.81 2.91 -3.49
CA GLY A 74 2.77 2.36 -4.35
C GLY A 74 1.58 1.82 -3.56
N ALA A 75 1.83 1.15 -2.44
CA ALA A 75 0.79 0.66 -1.53
C ALA A 75 -0.05 1.82 -0.95
N ALA A 76 0.59 2.90 -0.53
CA ALA A 76 -0.08 4.08 -0.01
C ALA A 76 -0.92 4.81 -1.06
N LEU A 77 -0.38 5.00 -2.28
CA LEU A 77 -1.14 5.59 -3.38
C LEU A 77 -2.33 4.71 -3.79
N ALA A 78 -2.18 3.39 -3.78
CA ALA A 78 -3.28 2.45 -4.00
C ALA A 78 -4.36 2.63 -2.93
N ALA A 79 -3.99 2.61 -1.66
CA ALA A 79 -4.91 2.78 -0.55
C ALA A 79 -5.71 4.10 -0.65
N ILE A 80 -5.06 5.23 -0.95
CA ILE A 80 -5.73 6.52 -1.09
C ILE A 80 -6.66 6.54 -2.32
N THR A 81 -6.11 6.27 -3.50
CA THR A 81 -6.82 6.48 -4.76
C THR A 81 -7.97 5.49 -4.95
N GLN A 82 -7.72 4.20 -4.66
CA GLN A 82 -8.73 3.16 -4.81
C GLN A 82 -9.86 3.28 -3.78
N SER A 83 -9.56 3.64 -2.53
CA SER A 83 -10.60 3.81 -1.50
C SER A 83 -11.53 4.97 -1.84
N VAL A 84 -10.99 6.10 -2.31
CA VAL A 84 -11.79 7.23 -2.80
C VAL A 84 -12.60 6.86 -4.03
N GLN A 85 -11.98 6.18 -5.01
CA GLN A 85 -12.68 5.75 -6.22
C GLN A 85 -13.85 4.82 -5.90
N LEU A 86 -13.68 3.89 -4.96
CA LEU A 86 -14.73 2.97 -4.53
C LEU A 86 -15.82 3.67 -3.71
N ALA A 87 -15.43 4.52 -2.75
CA ALA A 87 -16.36 5.22 -1.87
C ALA A 87 -17.28 6.19 -2.64
N THR A 88 -16.76 6.80 -3.70
CA THR A 88 -17.50 7.80 -4.50
C THR A 88 -18.11 7.23 -5.78
N ALA A 89 -17.96 5.93 -6.03
CA ALA A 89 -18.51 5.30 -7.22
C ALA A 89 -20.05 5.37 -7.21
N SER A 90 -20.61 5.83 -8.34
CA SER A 90 -22.05 5.87 -8.56
C SER A 90 -22.68 4.47 -8.54
N ASP A 91 -23.99 4.41 -8.36
CA ASP A 91 -24.75 3.16 -8.39
C ASP A 91 -24.60 2.37 -9.72
N ARG A 92 -24.18 3.05 -10.80
CA ARG A 92 -23.90 2.43 -12.10
C ARG A 92 -22.47 1.91 -12.23
N THR A 93 -21.50 2.52 -11.55
CA THR A 93 -20.07 2.27 -11.78
C THR A 93 -19.42 1.45 -10.68
N TRP A 94 -19.98 1.43 -9.46
CA TRP A 94 -19.38 0.71 -8.34
C TRP A 94 -19.10 -0.77 -8.60
N PRO A 95 -19.90 -1.57 -9.37
CA PRO A 95 -19.57 -2.98 -9.59
C PRO A 95 -18.28 -3.14 -10.40
N GLN A 96 -18.06 -2.28 -11.39
CA GLN A 96 -16.84 -2.28 -12.21
C GLN A 96 -15.64 -1.79 -11.39
N ILE A 97 -15.81 -0.72 -10.61
CA ILE A 97 -14.74 -0.20 -9.74
C ILE A 97 -14.34 -1.28 -8.72
N LEU A 98 -15.30 -1.85 -7.98
CA LEU A 98 -15.05 -2.89 -6.99
C LEU A 98 -14.30 -4.09 -7.60
N ALA A 99 -14.66 -4.51 -8.81
CA ALA A 99 -14.01 -5.63 -9.47
C ALA A 99 -12.55 -5.35 -9.84
N GLY A 100 -12.19 -4.10 -10.11
CA GLY A 100 -10.82 -3.71 -10.44
C GLY A 100 -9.96 -3.42 -9.21
N VAL A 101 -10.51 -2.70 -8.23
CA VAL A 101 -9.70 -2.16 -7.12
C VAL A 101 -9.62 -3.06 -5.89
N ALA A 102 -10.56 -4.00 -5.69
CA ALA A 102 -10.57 -4.86 -4.52
C ALA A 102 -10.03 -6.25 -4.83
N ALA A 103 -9.24 -6.79 -3.90
CA ALA A 103 -8.83 -8.18 -3.93
C ALA A 103 -10.06 -9.11 -3.78
N PRO A 104 -10.05 -10.31 -4.38
CA PRO A 104 -11.05 -11.32 -4.08
C PRO A 104 -11.03 -11.72 -2.60
N GLY A 105 -12.20 -11.91 -1.98
CA GLY A 105 -12.30 -12.36 -0.60
C GLY A 105 -13.61 -11.93 0.07
N ASP A 106 -13.87 -12.45 1.26
CA ASP A 106 -15.13 -12.27 1.98
C ASP A 106 -15.50 -10.80 2.20
N GLY A 107 -14.51 -9.93 2.46
CA GLY A 107 -14.75 -8.50 2.63
C GLY A 107 -15.24 -7.80 1.35
N ARG A 108 -14.79 -8.25 0.18
CA ARG A 108 -15.29 -7.75 -1.10
C ARG A 108 -16.75 -8.18 -1.33
N ASP A 109 -17.07 -9.43 -1.02
CA ASP A 109 -18.43 -9.94 -1.16
C ASP A 109 -19.39 -9.26 -0.17
N LEU A 110 -18.94 -9.03 1.06
CA LEU A 110 -19.67 -8.28 2.08
C LEU A 110 -19.90 -6.83 1.65
N TYR A 111 -18.87 -6.16 1.14
CA TYR A 111 -19.00 -4.80 0.58
C TYR A 111 -20.05 -4.78 -0.53
N ALA A 112 -20.00 -5.73 -1.49
CA ALA A 112 -20.97 -5.79 -2.58
C ALA A 112 -22.41 -5.98 -2.08
N ALA A 113 -22.60 -6.85 -1.08
CA ALA A 113 -23.90 -7.09 -0.47
C ALA A 113 -24.46 -5.83 0.22
N HIS A 114 -23.63 -5.12 1.00
CA HIS A 114 -24.05 -3.89 1.69
C HIS A 114 -24.24 -2.72 0.74
N ARG A 115 -23.33 -2.52 -0.23
CA ARG A 115 -23.39 -1.41 -1.18
C ARG A 115 -24.64 -1.49 -2.06
N GLY A 116 -25.12 -2.70 -2.38
CA GLY A 116 -26.37 -2.91 -3.11
C GLY A 116 -27.65 -2.52 -2.35
N LEU A 117 -27.57 -2.26 -1.04
CA LEU A 117 -28.71 -1.84 -0.21
C LEU A 117 -28.81 -0.31 -0.06
N VAL A 118 -27.82 0.44 -0.54
CA VAL A 118 -27.72 1.89 -0.38
C VAL A 118 -27.65 2.54 -1.76
N GLU A 119 -28.50 3.52 -2.01
CA GLU A 119 -28.38 4.41 -3.18
C GLU A 119 -27.47 5.58 -2.82
N ILE A 120 -26.40 5.79 -3.58
CA ILE A 120 -25.52 6.96 -3.39
C ILE A 120 -25.68 7.90 -4.58
N SER A 121 -26.28 9.06 -4.29
CA SER A 121 -26.54 10.13 -5.25
C SER A 121 -25.53 11.27 -5.07
N GLY A 122 -24.27 11.00 -5.41
CA GLY A 122 -23.19 11.99 -5.32
C GLY A 122 -22.72 12.29 -3.88
N THR A 123 -21.68 13.11 -3.78
CA THR A 123 -21.07 13.54 -2.51
C THR A 123 -21.60 14.92 -2.16
N ASP A 124 -22.04 15.13 -0.91
CA ASP A 124 -22.35 16.46 -0.40
C ASP A 124 -21.07 17.31 -0.43
N PRO A 125 -21.01 18.41 -1.22
CA PRO A 125 -19.82 19.24 -1.35
C PRO A 125 -19.31 19.80 -0.02
N GLU A 126 -20.19 20.03 0.95
CA GLU A 126 -19.81 20.56 2.28
C GLU A 126 -19.12 19.50 3.16
N MET A 127 -19.28 18.22 2.79
CA MET A 127 -18.75 17.04 3.50
C MET A 127 -17.57 16.39 2.78
N VAL A 128 -17.07 16.99 1.69
CA VAL A 128 -15.92 16.48 0.93
C VAL A 128 -14.63 16.70 1.74
N PRO A 129 -13.93 15.64 2.18
CA PRO A 129 -12.66 15.80 2.86
C PRO A 129 -11.53 16.16 1.89
N THR A 130 -10.51 16.79 2.44
CA THR A 130 -9.20 17.03 1.82
C THR A 130 -8.25 15.93 2.28
N ILE A 131 -7.63 15.18 1.35
CA ILE A 131 -6.57 14.21 1.68
C ILE A 131 -5.29 14.94 2.10
N VAL A 132 -4.92 14.85 3.37
CA VAL A 132 -3.69 15.49 3.89
C VAL A 132 -2.46 14.67 3.53
N GLY A 133 -2.54 13.36 3.73
CA GLY A 133 -1.41 12.46 3.58
C GLY A 133 -1.73 11.07 4.10
N TYR A 134 -0.70 10.32 4.50
CA TYR A 134 -0.89 8.97 5.03
C TYR A 134 0.16 8.57 6.06
N THR A 135 -0.16 7.56 6.87
CA THR A 135 0.80 6.74 7.63
C THR A 135 0.81 5.32 7.08
N ILE A 136 1.93 4.62 7.23
CA ILE A 136 2.02 3.18 6.98
C ILE A 136 2.26 2.52 8.34
N ASP A 137 1.24 1.86 8.86
CA ASP A 137 1.26 1.27 10.20
C ASP A 137 1.92 -0.12 10.17
N ASP A 138 1.81 -0.83 9.05
CA ASP A 138 2.46 -2.11 8.79
C ASP A 138 2.71 -2.28 7.29
N TYR A 139 3.85 -2.90 6.94
CA TYR A 139 4.22 -3.15 5.55
C TYR A 139 4.99 -4.47 5.40
N SER A 140 4.64 -5.20 4.35
CA SER A 140 5.40 -6.31 3.79
C SER A 140 5.30 -6.29 2.28
N ASP A 141 6.09 -7.12 1.59
CA ASP A 141 5.99 -7.31 0.15
C ASP A 141 4.64 -7.91 -0.31
N THR A 142 3.69 -8.21 0.59
CA THR A 142 2.39 -8.79 0.20
C THR A 142 1.19 -8.06 0.76
N ALA A 143 1.39 -7.17 1.73
CA ALA A 143 0.31 -6.45 2.40
C ALA A 143 0.82 -5.16 3.02
N ALA A 144 -0.03 -4.14 3.08
CA ALA A 144 0.20 -2.92 3.83
C ALA A 144 -1.06 -2.44 4.55
N THR A 145 -0.89 -1.86 5.73
CA THR A 145 -1.93 -1.15 6.47
C THR A 145 -1.61 0.34 6.45
N VAL A 146 -2.51 1.13 5.86
CA VAL A 146 -2.32 2.55 5.59
C VAL A 146 -3.36 3.36 6.32
N GLY A 147 -2.94 4.31 7.15
CA GLY A 147 -3.82 5.33 7.73
C GLY A 147 -3.96 6.50 6.76
N VAL A 148 -5.10 6.62 6.07
CA VAL A 148 -5.36 7.75 5.16
C VAL A 148 -5.86 8.93 5.97
N VAL A 149 -5.06 10.00 6.05
CA VAL A 149 -5.34 11.18 6.87
C VAL A 149 -6.10 12.22 6.06
N GLN A 150 -7.22 12.67 6.62
CA GLN A 150 -8.20 13.53 5.99
C GLN A 150 -8.49 14.74 6.87
N ARG A 151 -8.71 15.89 6.25
CA ARG A 151 -9.19 17.12 6.89
C ARG A 151 -10.56 17.50 6.36
N PHE A 152 -11.50 17.79 7.24
CA PHE A 152 -12.84 18.25 6.89
C PHE A 152 -12.92 19.79 6.88
N SER A 153 -14.05 20.32 6.41
CA SER A 153 -14.28 21.77 6.26
C SER A 153 -14.31 22.53 7.59
N ASP A 154 -14.52 21.85 8.71
CA ASP A 154 -14.45 22.38 10.07
C ASP A 154 -13.06 22.23 10.72
N ASP A 155 -12.03 21.94 9.92
CA ASP A 155 -10.65 21.64 10.31
C ASP A 155 -10.46 20.39 11.17
N SER A 156 -11.52 19.58 11.39
CA SER A 156 -11.37 18.30 12.08
C SER A 156 -10.55 17.32 11.23
N LEU A 157 -9.77 16.49 11.93
CA LEU A 157 -8.90 15.48 11.32
C LEU A 157 -9.41 14.08 11.64
N ALA A 158 -9.33 13.19 10.65
CA ALA A 158 -9.55 11.77 10.84
C ALA A 158 -8.54 10.93 10.06
N SER A 159 -8.25 9.73 10.56
CA SER A 159 -7.53 8.69 9.82
C SER A 159 -8.48 7.54 9.50
N SER A 160 -8.52 7.13 8.23
CA SER A 160 -9.21 5.92 7.79
C SER A 160 -8.20 4.80 7.56
N THR A 161 -8.30 3.71 8.33
CA THR A 161 -7.43 2.53 8.15
C THR A 161 -7.85 1.78 6.89
N THR A 162 -6.93 1.69 5.93
CA THR A 162 -7.11 1.04 4.64
C THR A 162 -6.05 -0.02 4.47
N GLN A 163 -6.47 -1.27 4.24
CA GLN A 163 -5.55 -2.37 3.96
C GLN A 163 -5.47 -2.59 2.45
N VAL A 164 -4.26 -2.87 1.96
CA VAL A 164 -4.01 -3.31 0.59
C VAL A 164 -3.17 -4.58 0.58
N VAL A 165 -3.38 -5.41 -0.43
CA VAL A 165 -2.62 -6.66 -0.66
C VAL A 165 -2.08 -6.69 -2.08
N TRP A 166 -0.90 -7.28 -2.24
CA TRP A 166 -0.26 -7.46 -3.54
C TRP A 166 -0.82 -8.71 -4.22
N VAL A 167 -1.57 -8.54 -5.30
CA VAL A 167 -2.22 -9.62 -6.03
C VAL A 167 -2.29 -9.30 -7.51
N ASP A 168 -2.00 -10.29 -8.36
CA ASP A 168 -1.99 -10.15 -9.82
C ASP A 168 -1.15 -8.96 -10.30
N ASP A 169 0.07 -8.83 -9.77
CA ASP A 169 1.05 -7.77 -10.08
C ASP A 169 0.58 -6.34 -9.77
N ASP A 170 -0.30 -6.18 -8.78
CA ASP A 170 -0.78 -4.86 -8.35
C ASP A 170 -1.18 -4.81 -6.87
N TRP A 171 -1.24 -3.60 -6.31
CA TRP A 171 -1.85 -3.35 -5.00
C TRP A 171 -3.37 -3.21 -5.13
N ARG A 172 -4.11 -3.99 -4.34
CA ARG A 172 -5.58 -3.93 -4.30
C ARG A 172 -6.10 -3.81 -2.88
N LEU A 173 -7.23 -3.13 -2.70
CA LEU A 173 -7.91 -3.04 -1.41
C LEU A 173 -8.22 -4.43 -0.85
N ASN A 174 -7.77 -4.68 0.37
CA ASN A 174 -8.26 -5.76 1.21
C ASN A 174 -9.41 -5.21 2.05
N LEU A 175 -10.64 -5.40 1.57
CA LEU A 175 -11.80 -4.80 2.20
C LEU A 175 -12.14 -5.48 3.55
N PRO A 176 -12.64 -4.72 4.54
CA PRO A 176 -13.13 -5.25 5.80
C PRO A 176 -14.16 -6.38 5.65
N SER A 177 -14.07 -7.39 6.52
CA SER A 177 -14.98 -8.54 6.61
C SER A 177 -15.61 -8.60 8.01
N ASP A 178 -16.41 -9.63 8.30
CA ASP A 178 -16.92 -9.84 9.67
C ASP A 178 -15.81 -10.09 10.70
N GLU A 179 -14.61 -10.51 10.25
CA GLU A 179 -13.45 -10.75 11.10
C GLU A 179 -12.52 -9.53 11.22
N THR A 180 -12.64 -8.57 10.29
CA THR A 180 -11.77 -7.38 10.22
C THR A 180 -12.63 -6.12 10.07
N ALA A 181 -12.61 -5.22 11.04
CA ALA A 181 -13.44 -4.01 11.01
C ALA A 181 -12.84 -2.88 10.17
N ALA A 182 -13.71 -2.13 9.49
CA ALA A 182 -13.38 -0.79 9.00
C ALA A 182 -13.13 0.13 10.22
N ALA A 183 -12.04 0.90 10.20
CA ALA A 183 -11.72 1.81 11.29
C ALA A 183 -11.54 3.23 10.75
N ILE A 184 -12.28 4.17 11.34
CA ILE A 184 -12.07 5.61 11.18
C ILE A 184 -11.85 6.18 12.58
N THR A 185 -10.74 6.89 12.76
CA THR A 185 -10.33 7.43 14.05
C THR A 185 -10.20 8.95 13.95
N ALA A 186 -10.88 9.68 14.83
CA ALA A 186 -10.66 11.12 14.96
C ALA A 186 -9.26 11.40 15.51
N LEU A 187 -8.59 12.41 14.98
CA LEU A 187 -7.24 12.79 15.38
C LEU A 187 -7.25 14.16 16.08
N ASP A 188 -6.50 14.27 17.18
CA ASP A 188 -6.29 15.54 17.89
C ASP A 188 -5.22 16.43 17.22
N GLY A 189 -4.53 15.90 16.19
CA GLY A 189 -3.47 16.57 15.45
C GLY A 189 -2.88 15.66 14.37
N LEU A 190 -1.99 16.21 13.54
CA LEU A 190 -1.30 15.41 12.52
C LEU A 190 -0.37 14.38 13.17
N PRO A 191 -0.37 13.12 12.72
CA PRO A 191 0.57 12.11 13.21
C PRO A 191 2.02 12.54 12.97
N SER A 192 2.93 12.20 13.89
CA SER A 192 4.36 12.53 13.73
C SER A 192 5.03 11.78 12.57
N GLU A 193 4.49 10.63 12.19
CA GLU A 193 4.98 9.78 11.10
C GLU A 193 4.23 10.03 9.78
N LEU A 194 3.43 11.11 9.73
CA LEU A 194 2.68 11.47 8.54
C LEU A 194 3.62 11.74 7.37
N VAL A 195 3.38 11.03 6.27
CA VAL A 195 3.84 11.44 4.95
C VAL A 195 2.89 12.51 4.44
N ASP A 196 3.31 13.77 4.57
CA ASP A 196 2.54 14.93 4.15
C ASP A 196 2.54 15.05 2.62
N LEU A 197 1.34 15.14 2.03
CA LEU A 197 1.16 15.31 0.59
C LEU A 197 0.59 16.69 0.23
N GLU A 198 0.24 17.54 1.19
CA GLU A 198 -0.43 18.83 0.93
C GLU A 198 0.41 19.74 0.04
N GLU A 199 1.72 19.80 0.28
CA GLU A 199 2.65 20.63 -0.50
C GLU A 199 2.81 20.19 -1.97
N THR A 200 2.31 18.99 -2.31
CA THR A 200 2.37 18.46 -3.68
C THR A 200 1.21 18.89 -4.56
N ARG A 201 0.16 19.52 -3.99
CA ARG A 201 -0.95 20.12 -4.74
C ARG A 201 -0.50 21.43 -5.37
N LYS A 202 -0.05 21.38 -6.62
CA LYS A 202 0.35 22.55 -7.40
C LYS A 202 -0.57 22.76 -8.60
#